data_AF-A0A5C8JL69-F1
#
_entry.id   AF-A0A5C8JL69-F1
#
_cell.length_a   1.000
_cell.length_b   1.000
_cell.length_c   1.000
_cell.angle_alpha   90.00
_cell.angle_beta   90.00
_cell.angle_gamma   90.00
#
_symmetry.space_group_name_H-M   'P 1'
#
loop_
_entity.id
_entity.type
_entity.pdbx_description
1 polymer ?
#
loop_
_entity_poly.entity_id
_entity_poly.type
_entity_poly.pdbx_seq_one_letter_code
_entity_poly.pdbx_strand_id
1 'polypeptide(L)'
;MRVGTLIASGHDCLVFEAGAGKVVKRSRHGRSLEQEASIMRHARRNGIPTPEVFDADGPDLLMERLEGPSLRETALRRPDRLASYGRLLAELLRTVARVRAPGWLQGAGGCPGNRLLHLDLHPANVIVTAAGPRIVDWANAARGAPGADVACTWLILATTAVPEAPVPNWQEIMLGAFLDAVDVAAARPYLRVTAARWRADRAIEPAEQAEIDAFLSGGKLWAEGGNRMNEQPGAPARYEKVRGT
;
A
#
# COMPACT_ATOMS: atom_id res chain seq x y z
N MET A 1 9.66 -4.19 29.66
CA MET A 1 8.24 -4.33 29.22
C MET A 1 7.84 -5.81 29.33
N ARG A 2 6.73 -6.19 29.99
CA ARG A 2 6.24 -7.58 29.94
C ARG A 2 5.43 -7.75 28.65
N VAL A 3 5.79 -8.73 27.83
CA VAL A 3 5.08 -9.10 26.61
C VAL A 3 4.27 -10.37 26.86
N GLY A 4 3.04 -10.41 26.35
CA GLY A 4 2.14 -11.54 26.38
C GLY A 4 2.28 -12.43 25.14
N THR A 5 1.17 -12.99 24.69
CA THR A 5 1.12 -13.90 23.55
C THR A 5 1.51 -13.22 22.23
N LEU A 6 2.11 -13.97 21.31
CA LEU A 6 2.36 -13.53 19.95
C LEU A 6 1.04 -13.39 19.18
N ILE A 7 0.75 -12.21 18.65
CA ILE A 7 -0.46 -11.88 17.91
C ILE A 7 -0.20 -11.95 16.39
N ALA A 8 0.94 -11.44 15.94
CA ALA A 8 1.30 -11.42 14.54
C ALA A 8 2.81 -11.56 14.34
N SER A 9 3.20 -12.06 13.17
CA SER A 9 4.58 -12.31 12.79
C SER A 9 4.80 -11.82 11.37
N GLY A 10 5.57 -10.75 11.20
CA GLY A 10 6.03 -10.26 9.91
C GLY A 10 7.47 -10.72 9.60
N HIS A 11 8.01 -10.26 8.47
CA HIS A 11 9.39 -10.57 8.08
C HIS A 11 10.40 -10.08 9.12
N ASP A 12 10.36 -8.79 9.46
CA ASP A 12 11.35 -8.17 10.36
C ASP A 12 10.91 -8.02 11.81
N CYS A 13 9.61 -8.14 12.09
CA CYS A 13 9.05 -7.83 13.40
C CYS A 13 8.04 -8.88 13.86
N LEU A 14 7.98 -9.02 15.18
CA LEU A 14 6.96 -9.78 15.90
C LEU A 14 6.05 -8.79 16.63
N VAL A 15 4.77 -9.13 16.77
CA VAL A 15 3.80 -8.31 17.52
C VAL A 15 3.23 -9.13 18.66
N PHE A 16 3.39 -8.64 19.89
CA PHE A 16 2.93 -9.29 21.11
C PHE A 16 1.84 -8.48 21.80
N GLU A 17 0.98 -9.14 22.56
CA GLU A 17 0.06 -8.46 23.47
C GLU A 17 0.83 -7.72 24.57
N ALA A 18 0.34 -6.54 24.98
CA ALA A 18 0.98 -5.71 26.01
C ALA A 18 -0.01 -5.09 27.00
N GLY A 19 -0.99 -5.88 27.44
CA GLY A 19 -2.07 -5.44 28.32
C GLY A 19 -3.22 -4.78 27.55
N ALA A 20 -4.19 -4.23 28.30
CA ALA A 20 -5.45 -3.74 27.75
C ALA A 20 -5.23 -2.68 26.66
N GLY A 21 -5.64 -3.00 25.43
CA GLY A 21 -5.62 -2.11 24.27
C GLY A 21 -4.23 -1.82 23.70
N LYS A 22 -3.20 -2.60 24.03
CA LYS A 22 -1.81 -2.34 23.61
C LYS A 22 -1.13 -3.55 23.01
N VAL A 23 -0.21 -3.29 22.11
CA VAL A 23 0.71 -4.27 21.53
C VAL A 23 2.14 -3.78 21.55
N VAL A 24 3.08 -4.71 21.55
CA VAL A 24 4.52 -4.45 21.35
C VAL A 24 4.93 -4.99 20.01
N LYS A 25 5.36 -4.12 19.09
CA LYS A 25 6.13 -4.49 17.91
C LYS A 25 7.60 -4.63 18.35
N ARG A 26 8.22 -5.76 18.06
CA ARG A 26 9.62 -6.07 18.41
C ARG A 26 10.39 -6.47 17.16
N SER A 27 11.52 -5.81 16.90
CA SER A 27 12.43 -6.21 15.82
C SER A 27 13.06 -7.58 16.12
N ARG A 28 13.08 -8.47 15.11
CA ARG A 28 13.75 -9.78 15.21
C ARG A 28 15.27 -9.66 15.34
N HIS A 29 15.84 -8.65 14.69
CA HIS A 29 17.29 -8.49 14.56
C HIS A 29 17.86 -7.39 15.46
N GLY A 30 17.08 -6.92 16.43
CA GLY A 30 17.51 -5.89 17.37
C GLY A 30 17.62 -4.48 16.76
N ARG A 31 17.08 -4.25 15.55
CA ARG A 31 17.04 -2.92 14.94
C ARG A 31 16.18 -2.00 15.81
N SER A 32 16.67 -0.79 16.08
CA SER A 32 15.88 0.20 16.81
C SER A 32 14.60 0.62 16.07
N LEU A 33 13.48 0.68 16.79
CA LEU A 33 12.18 1.14 16.31
C LEU A 33 11.86 2.58 16.76
N GLU A 34 12.77 3.27 17.45
CA GLU A 34 12.56 4.64 17.96
C GLU A 34 12.34 5.66 16.85
N GLN A 35 12.98 5.47 15.70
CA GLN A 35 12.76 6.33 14.54
C GLN A 35 11.35 6.13 13.98
N GLU A 36 10.91 4.88 13.82
CA GLU A 36 9.54 4.55 13.38
C GLU A 36 8.51 5.14 14.36
N ALA A 37 8.75 4.99 15.66
CA ALA A 37 7.95 5.59 16.73
C ALA A 37 7.82 7.11 16.58
N SER A 38 8.94 7.79 16.29
CA SER A 38 8.99 9.23 16.09
C SER A 38 8.23 9.68 14.84
N ILE A 39 8.30 8.89 13.76
CA ILE A 39 7.55 9.12 12.53
C ILE A 39 6.05 8.97 12.78
N MET A 40 5.62 7.90 13.46
CA MET A 40 4.22 7.66 13.81
C MET A 40 3.66 8.76 14.70
N ARG A 41 4.41 9.20 15.72
CA ARG A 41 4.02 10.35 16.57
C ARG A 41 3.85 11.63 15.73
N HIS A 42 4.77 11.89 14.80
CA HIS A 42 4.66 13.04 13.89
C HIS A 42 3.43 12.93 12.97
N ALA A 43 3.23 11.77 12.34
CA ALA A 43 2.09 11.50 11.47
C ALA A 43 0.76 11.69 12.21
N ARG A 44 0.60 11.08 13.38
CA ARG A 44 -0.61 11.17 14.21
C ARG A 44 -0.90 12.61 14.65
N ARG A 45 0.12 13.36 15.08
CA ARG A 45 -0.02 14.79 15.46
C ARG A 45 -0.49 15.66 14.29
N ASN A 46 -0.23 15.24 13.05
CA ASN A 46 -0.68 15.93 11.85
C ASN A 46 -1.94 15.31 11.21
N GLY A 47 -2.69 14.50 11.99
CA GLY A 47 -4.01 14.00 11.57
C GLY A 47 -3.99 12.72 10.72
N ILE A 48 -2.84 12.07 10.56
CA ILE A 48 -2.78 10.76 9.89
C ILE A 48 -3.40 9.69 10.82
N PRO A 49 -4.32 8.85 10.31
CA PRO A 49 -4.93 7.81 11.12
C PRO A 49 -3.93 6.66 11.30
N THR A 50 -3.08 6.73 12.32
CA THR A 50 -2.08 5.70 12.67
C THR A 50 -2.17 5.37 14.16
N PRO A 51 -1.81 4.15 14.62
CA PRO A 51 -1.83 3.80 16.05
C PRO A 51 -1.16 4.85 16.94
N GLU A 52 -1.70 5.06 18.13
CA GLU A 52 -0.99 5.81 19.16
C GLU A 52 0.27 5.08 19.61
N VAL A 53 1.37 5.80 19.68
CA VAL A 53 2.64 5.29 20.22
C VAL A 53 2.76 5.72 21.68
N PHE A 54 2.81 4.75 22.58
CA PHE A 54 2.98 4.99 24.00
C PHE A 54 4.46 5.09 24.37
N ASP A 55 5.29 4.17 23.86
CA ASP A 55 6.71 4.12 24.21
C ASP A 55 7.54 3.44 23.11
N ALA A 56 8.83 3.71 23.07
CA ALA A 56 9.79 3.02 22.22
C ALA A 56 11.17 3.01 22.87
N ASP A 57 11.78 1.84 22.94
CA ASP A 57 13.09 1.60 23.57
C ASP A 57 13.84 0.54 22.77
N GLY A 58 14.88 0.98 22.06
CA GLY A 58 15.66 0.12 21.18
C GLY A 58 14.75 -0.70 20.24
N PRO A 59 14.76 -2.04 20.28
CA PRO A 59 14.04 -2.88 19.33
C PRO A 59 12.52 -2.96 19.59
N ASP A 60 12.01 -2.34 20.65
CA ASP A 60 10.61 -2.45 21.07
C ASP A 60 9.84 -1.15 20.84
N LEU A 61 8.63 -1.28 20.31
CA LEU A 61 7.66 -0.21 20.10
C LEU A 61 6.33 -0.60 20.74
N LEU A 62 5.94 0.09 21.80
CA LEU A 62 4.65 -0.05 22.48
C LEU A 62 3.62 0.90 21.86
N MET A 63 2.53 0.34 21.34
CA MET A 63 1.52 1.10 20.62
C MET A 63 0.09 0.58 20.85
N GLU A 64 -0.88 1.37 20.44
CA GLU A 64 -2.30 1.03 20.41
C GLU A 64 -2.54 -0.27 19.65
N ARG A 65 -3.28 -1.18 20.26
CA ARG A 65 -3.81 -2.37 19.59
C ARG A 65 -4.99 -1.95 18.73
N LEU A 66 -4.89 -2.19 17.43
CA LEU A 66 -6.00 -1.99 16.52
C LEU A 66 -6.86 -3.25 16.43
N GLU A 67 -8.17 -3.08 16.54
CA GLU A 67 -9.15 -4.16 16.41
C GLU A 67 -9.77 -4.12 15.01
N GLY A 68 -9.40 -5.10 14.19
CA GLY A 68 -9.94 -5.26 12.83
C GLY A 68 -8.99 -6.02 11.91
N PRO A 69 -9.51 -6.56 10.79
CA PRO A 69 -8.68 -7.16 9.75
C PRO A 69 -7.90 -6.10 8.98
N SER A 70 -6.85 -6.52 8.28
CA SER A 70 -6.24 -5.69 7.24
C SER A 70 -7.20 -5.41 6.09
N LEU A 71 -6.94 -4.38 5.30
CA LEU A 71 -7.68 -4.07 4.07
C LEU A 71 -7.50 -5.20 3.04
N ARG A 72 -6.36 -5.90 3.04
CA ARG A 72 -6.13 -7.11 2.23
C ARG A 72 -7.13 -8.21 2.59
N GLU A 73 -7.20 -8.59 3.87
CA GLU A 73 -8.14 -9.61 4.35
C GLU A 73 -9.59 -9.19 4.14
N THR A 74 -9.88 -7.91 4.34
CA THR A 74 -11.21 -7.33 4.07
C THR A 74 -11.56 -7.46 2.59
N ALA A 75 -10.62 -7.15 1.70
CA ALA A 75 -10.81 -7.28 0.27
C ALA A 75 -11.06 -8.74 -0.14
N LEU A 76 -10.37 -9.71 0.49
CA LEU A 76 -10.52 -11.13 0.16
C LEU A 76 -11.94 -11.62 0.51
N ARG A 77 -12.49 -11.11 1.62
CA ARG A 77 -13.85 -11.40 2.06
C ARG A 77 -14.92 -10.64 1.27
N ARG A 78 -14.59 -9.48 0.71
CA ARG A 78 -15.52 -8.54 0.04
C ARG A 78 -14.98 -8.07 -1.31
N PRO A 79 -14.80 -8.96 -2.29
CA PRO A 79 -14.25 -8.61 -3.60
C PRO A 79 -15.16 -7.69 -4.41
N ASP A 80 -16.46 -7.64 -4.10
CA ASP A 80 -17.43 -6.69 -4.66
C ASP A 80 -17.05 -5.22 -4.44
N ARG A 81 -16.14 -4.96 -3.50
CA ARG A 81 -15.71 -3.62 -3.08
C ARG A 81 -14.30 -3.24 -3.52
N LEU A 82 -13.62 -4.05 -4.33
CA LEU A 82 -12.22 -3.82 -4.73
C LEU A 82 -11.94 -2.40 -5.26
N ALA A 83 -12.80 -1.90 -6.15
CA ALA A 83 -12.66 -0.55 -6.68
C ALA A 83 -12.74 0.54 -5.58
N SER A 84 -13.57 0.32 -4.55
CA SER A 84 -13.64 1.25 -3.41
C SER A 84 -12.38 1.21 -2.55
N TYR A 85 -11.72 0.05 -2.44
CA TYR A 85 -10.45 -0.08 -1.72
C TYR A 85 -9.28 0.57 -2.46
N GLY A 86 -9.25 0.47 -3.80
CA GLY A 86 -8.30 1.24 -4.63
C GLY A 86 -8.43 2.75 -4.41
N ARG A 87 -9.67 3.27 -4.42
CA ARG A 87 -9.95 4.69 -4.11
C ARG A 87 -9.58 5.08 -2.67
N LEU A 88 -9.80 4.17 -1.71
CA LEU A 88 -9.41 4.40 -0.32
C LEU A 88 -7.90 4.59 -0.17
N LEU A 89 -7.09 3.74 -0.82
CA LEU A 89 -5.63 3.90 -0.81
C LEU A 89 -5.20 5.26 -1.37
N ALA A 90 -5.82 5.69 -2.48
CA ALA A 90 -5.56 7.01 -3.06
C ALA A 90 -5.90 8.15 -2.09
N GLU A 91 -7.00 8.04 -1.34
CA GLU A 91 -7.38 9.03 -0.31
C GLU A 91 -6.41 9.05 0.87
N LEU A 92 -5.96 7.88 1.34
CA LEU A 92 -4.96 7.78 2.40
C LEU A 92 -3.64 8.42 1.97
N LEU A 93 -3.16 8.16 0.74
CA LEU A 93 -1.98 8.83 0.19
C LEU A 93 -2.14 10.34 0.09
N ARG A 94 -3.31 10.83 -0.34
CA ARG A 94 -3.61 12.27 -0.35
C ARG A 94 -3.54 12.88 1.05
N THR A 95 -3.93 12.13 2.08
CA THR A 95 -3.84 12.57 3.48
C THR A 95 -2.38 12.63 3.93
N VAL A 96 -1.59 11.60 3.64
CA VAL A 96 -0.14 11.57 3.92
C VAL A 96 0.60 12.71 3.23
N ALA A 97 0.30 12.95 1.94
CA ALA A 97 0.93 13.99 1.12
C ALA A 97 0.76 15.42 1.66
N ARG A 98 -0.27 15.69 2.49
CA ARG A 98 -0.48 16.99 3.12
C ARG A 98 0.53 17.27 4.24
N VAL A 99 1.08 16.24 4.85
CA VAL A 99 1.99 16.35 5.99
C VAL A 99 3.40 16.71 5.53
N ARG A 100 3.95 17.79 6.09
CA ARG A 100 5.37 18.12 5.91
C ARG A 100 6.21 17.14 6.72
N ALA A 101 7.27 16.61 6.13
CA ALA A 101 8.21 15.75 6.82
C ALA A 101 9.00 16.55 7.88
N PRO A 102 9.35 15.93 9.02
CA PRO A 102 10.24 16.56 9.99
C PRO A 102 11.67 16.64 9.44
N GLY A 103 12.44 17.66 9.85
CA GLY A 103 13.76 17.96 9.28
C GLY A 103 14.79 16.84 9.43
N TRP A 104 14.65 16.01 10.46
CA TRP A 104 15.52 14.85 10.73
C TRP A 104 15.21 13.62 9.86
N LEU A 105 14.04 13.56 9.20
CA LEU A 105 13.65 12.39 8.43
C LEU A 105 14.40 12.35 7.10
N GLN A 106 15.12 11.27 6.83
CA GLN A 106 15.97 11.12 5.65
C GLN A 106 15.19 11.26 4.33
N GLY A 107 15.86 11.84 3.33
CA GLY A 107 15.33 11.96 1.97
C GLY A 107 15.27 10.61 1.25
N ALA A 108 14.16 10.35 0.58
CA ALA A 108 14.06 9.29 -0.40
C ALA A 108 14.99 9.60 -1.59
N GLY A 109 16.01 8.77 -1.80
CA GLY A 109 16.96 8.95 -2.90
C GLY A 109 16.25 9.06 -4.25
N GLY A 110 16.60 10.08 -5.05
CA GLY A 110 15.96 10.37 -6.34
C GLY A 110 14.53 10.93 -6.28
N CYS A 111 13.98 11.18 -5.09
CA CYS A 111 12.64 11.72 -4.89
C CYS A 111 12.69 13.08 -4.18
N PRO A 112 12.99 14.19 -4.88
CA PRO A 112 13.14 15.51 -4.26
C PRO A 112 11.84 15.98 -3.63
N GLY A 113 11.92 16.62 -2.46
CA GLY A 113 10.74 17.18 -1.78
C GLY A 113 10.85 17.09 -0.26
N ASN A 114 9.80 17.56 0.41
CA ASN A 114 9.75 17.67 1.88
C ASN A 114 8.41 17.20 2.48
N ARG A 115 7.63 16.41 1.73
CA ARG A 115 6.42 15.77 2.25
C ARG A 115 6.79 14.46 2.92
N LEU A 116 6.03 14.10 3.94
CA LEU A 116 6.10 12.78 4.54
C LEU A 116 5.65 11.76 3.49
N LEU A 117 6.42 10.69 3.32
CA LEU A 117 6.10 9.56 2.46
C LEU A 117 6.05 8.30 3.31
N HIS A 118 5.13 7.39 3.01
CA HIS A 118 5.05 6.09 3.65
C HIS A 118 6.02 5.08 3.01
N LEU A 119 6.04 5.05 1.67
CA LEU A 119 6.85 4.20 0.80
C LEU A 119 6.62 2.70 0.97
N ASP A 120 5.46 2.34 1.50
CA ASP A 120 5.01 0.96 1.63
C ASP A 120 3.50 0.90 1.92
N LEU A 121 2.73 1.83 1.36
CA LEU A 121 1.29 1.86 1.63
C LEU A 121 0.58 0.95 0.64
N HIS A 122 0.03 -0.15 1.15
CA HIS A 122 -0.74 -1.13 0.38
C HIS A 122 -1.79 -1.80 1.28
N PRO A 123 -2.72 -2.64 0.76
CA PRO A 123 -3.83 -3.17 1.54
C PRO A 123 -3.46 -3.93 2.82
N ALA A 124 -2.28 -4.54 2.92
CA ALA A 124 -1.87 -5.22 4.14
C ALA A 124 -1.37 -4.25 5.24
N ASN A 125 -0.92 -3.04 4.87
CA ASN A 125 -0.49 -1.98 5.80
C ASN A 125 -1.62 -0.99 6.17
N VAL A 126 -2.87 -1.40 5.95
CA VAL A 126 -4.06 -0.66 6.40
C VAL A 126 -4.95 -1.60 7.22
N ILE A 127 -5.22 -1.26 8.47
CA ILE A 127 -6.14 -2.00 9.33
C ILE A 127 -7.52 -1.33 9.32
N VAL A 128 -8.57 -2.09 9.02
CA VAL A 128 -9.95 -1.60 8.95
C VAL A 128 -10.58 -1.76 10.32
N THR A 129 -10.62 -0.66 11.09
CA THR A 129 -11.22 -0.64 12.43
C THR A 129 -12.64 -0.06 12.40
N ALA A 130 -13.39 -0.23 13.49
CA ALA A 130 -14.70 0.42 13.66
C ALA A 130 -14.62 1.96 13.57
N ALA A 131 -13.48 2.55 13.94
CA ALA A 131 -13.24 3.99 13.85
C ALA A 131 -12.70 4.43 12.46
N GLY A 132 -12.61 3.51 11.50
CA GLY A 132 -12.08 3.76 10.16
C GLY A 132 -10.71 3.11 9.90
N PRO A 133 -10.16 3.33 8.70
CA PRO A 133 -8.89 2.76 8.27
C PRO A 133 -7.72 3.40 9.03
N ARG A 134 -6.77 2.57 9.47
CA ARG A 134 -5.56 3.00 10.17
C ARG A 134 -4.33 2.51 9.40
N ILE A 135 -3.40 3.42 9.12
CA ILE A 135 -2.14 3.16 8.45
C ILE A 135 -1.11 2.66 9.47
N VAL A 136 -0.50 1.52 9.18
CA VAL A 136 0.54 0.88 10.00
C VAL A 136 1.82 0.68 9.19
N ASP A 137 2.89 0.32 9.89
CA ASP A 137 4.21 0.02 9.34
C ASP A 137 4.92 1.20 8.66
N TRP A 138 5.46 2.10 9.49
CA TRP A 138 6.16 3.31 9.02
C TRP A 138 7.66 3.11 8.86
N ALA A 139 8.13 1.87 8.78
CA ALA A 139 9.56 1.54 8.76
C ALA A 139 10.28 2.12 7.53
N ASN A 140 9.59 2.22 6.38
CA ASN A 140 10.14 2.70 5.11
C ASN A 140 9.97 4.21 4.89
N ALA A 141 9.37 4.90 5.86
CA ALA A 141 8.98 6.28 5.68
C ALA A 141 10.18 7.23 5.51
N ALA A 142 10.00 8.21 4.63
CA ALA A 142 11.04 9.16 4.25
C ALA A 142 10.44 10.52 3.91
N ARG A 143 11.29 11.52 3.62
CA ARG A 143 10.85 12.78 3.01
C ARG A 143 11.03 12.74 1.50
N GLY A 144 10.11 13.34 0.75
CA GLY A 144 10.27 13.51 -0.70
C GLY A 144 9.04 14.08 -1.40
N ALA A 145 8.93 13.81 -2.70
CA ALA A 145 7.76 14.18 -3.51
C ALA A 145 6.60 13.20 -3.27
N PRO A 146 5.35 13.69 -3.09
CA PRO A 146 4.17 12.82 -2.95
C PRO A 146 3.97 11.79 -4.06
N GLY A 147 4.35 12.14 -5.29
CA GLY A 147 4.28 11.23 -6.43
C GLY A 147 5.10 9.95 -6.24
N ALA A 148 6.16 9.97 -5.42
CA ALA A 148 6.96 8.78 -5.12
C ALA A 148 6.19 7.76 -4.27
N ASP A 149 5.32 8.23 -3.38
CA ASP A 149 4.48 7.35 -2.55
C ASP A 149 3.40 6.69 -3.41
N VAL A 150 2.77 7.47 -4.31
CA VAL A 150 1.84 6.96 -5.32
C VAL A 150 2.50 5.94 -6.24
N ALA A 151 3.72 6.20 -6.70
CA ALA A 151 4.48 5.27 -7.54
C ALA A 151 4.80 3.96 -6.81
N CYS A 152 5.04 4.02 -5.49
CA CYS A 152 5.28 2.83 -4.68
C CYS A 152 4.03 1.97 -4.54
N THR A 153 2.90 2.56 -4.13
CA THR A 153 1.62 1.85 -4.08
C THR A 153 1.22 1.30 -5.45
N TRP A 154 1.42 2.06 -6.54
CA TRP A 154 1.18 1.57 -7.90
C TRP A 154 2.00 0.31 -8.17
N LEU A 155 3.32 0.37 -7.95
CA LEU A 155 4.19 -0.77 -8.22
C LEU A 155 3.76 -2.00 -7.41
N ILE A 156 3.52 -1.86 -6.10
CA ILE A 156 3.06 -2.95 -5.23
C ILE A 156 1.74 -3.56 -5.74
N LEU A 157 0.74 -2.74 -6.04
CA LEU A 157 -0.55 -3.23 -6.54
C LEU A 157 -0.43 -3.94 -7.90
N ALA A 158 0.56 -3.54 -8.72
CA ALA A 158 0.78 -4.11 -10.04
C ALA A 158 1.59 -5.42 -10.01
N THR A 159 2.47 -5.62 -9.03
CA THR A 159 3.44 -6.74 -9.01
C THR A 159 3.18 -7.76 -7.91
N THR A 160 2.44 -7.43 -6.85
CA THR A 160 2.17 -8.40 -5.77
C THR A 160 1.06 -9.37 -6.18
N ALA A 161 1.44 -10.63 -6.39
CA ALA A 161 0.51 -11.72 -6.63
C ALA A 161 -0.43 -11.95 -5.44
N VAL A 162 -1.68 -12.30 -5.73
CA VAL A 162 -2.68 -12.69 -4.74
C VAL A 162 -3.18 -14.09 -5.13
N PRO A 163 -2.48 -15.17 -4.73
CA PRO A 163 -2.81 -16.53 -5.18
C PRO A 163 -4.24 -16.97 -4.83
N GLU A 164 -4.78 -16.46 -3.73
CA GLU A 164 -6.13 -16.74 -3.23
C GLU A 164 -7.17 -15.70 -3.70
N ALA A 165 -6.91 -14.99 -4.80
CA ALA A 165 -7.83 -13.98 -5.31
C ALA A 165 -9.19 -14.62 -5.69
N PRO A 166 -10.31 -14.17 -5.12
CA PRO A 166 -11.64 -14.73 -5.38
C PRO A 166 -12.21 -14.37 -6.77
N VAL A 167 -11.57 -13.44 -7.50
CA VAL A 167 -12.01 -13.00 -8.84
C VAL A 167 -10.81 -12.86 -9.79
N PRO A 168 -10.96 -13.19 -11.08
CA PRO A 168 -9.83 -13.28 -12.03
C PRO A 168 -9.17 -11.94 -12.36
N ASN A 169 -9.90 -10.82 -12.22
CA ASN A 169 -9.43 -9.46 -12.52
C ASN A 169 -9.18 -8.62 -11.25
N TRP A 170 -8.83 -9.29 -10.15
CA TRP A 170 -8.64 -8.68 -8.83
C TRP A 170 -7.70 -7.47 -8.87
N GLN A 171 -6.51 -7.67 -9.45
CA GLN A 171 -5.47 -6.65 -9.52
C GLN A 171 -5.93 -5.51 -10.43
N GLU A 172 -6.49 -5.81 -11.61
CA GLU A 172 -6.97 -4.81 -12.55
C GLU A 172 -8.06 -3.91 -11.95
N ILE A 173 -9.03 -4.47 -11.20
CA ILE A 173 -10.10 -3.68 -10.58
C ILE A 173 -9.54 -2.72 -9.52
N MET A 174 -8.71 -3.22 -8.60
CA MET A 174 -8.19 -2.40 -7.51
C MET A 174 -7.21 -1.35 -8.04
N LEU A 175 -6.27 -1.77 -8.90
CA LEU A 175 -5.27 -0.90 -9.49
C LEU A 175 -5.91 0.17 -10.38
N GLY A 176 -6.85 -0.21 -11.26
CA GLY A 176 -7.54 0.74 -12.13
C GLY A 176 -8.23 1.84 -11.32
N ALA A 177 -9.01 1.46 -10.30
CA ALA A 177 -9.69 2.42 -9.44
C ALA A 177 -8.74 3.28 -8.59
N PHE A 178 -7.55 2.77 -8.24
CA PHE A 178 -6.49 3.54 -7.59
C PHE A 178 -5.90 4.57 -8.55
N LEU A 179 -5.54 4.16 -9.76
CA LEU A 179 -4.94 5.02 -10.79
C LEU A 179 -5.89 6.13 -11.25
N ASP A 180 -7.18 5.84 -11.36
CA ASP A 180 -8.23 6.84 -11.67
C ASP A 180 -8.36 7.92 -10.58
N ALA A 181 -7.86 7.65 -9.36
CA ALA A 181 -8.04 8.50 -8.19
C ALA A 181 -6.76 9.24 -7.75
N VAL A 182 -5.67 9.12 -8.49
CA VAL A 182 -4.36 9.74 -8.19
C VAL A 182 -3.81 10.51 -9.40
N ASP A 183 -2.83 11.37 -9.15
CA ASP A 183 -2.08 12.04 -10.22
C ASP A 183 -1.00 11.10 -10.77
N VAL A 184 -1.38 10.33 -11.79
CA VAL A 184 -0.50 9.39 -12.50
C VAL A 184 0.68 10.11 -13.17
N ALA A 185 0.48 11.33 -13.66
CA ALA A 185 1.55 12.10 -14.32
C ALA A 185 2.63 12.51 -13.31
N ALA A 186 2.23 12.93 -12.11
CA ALA A 186 3.16 13.23 -11.02
C ALA A 186 3.87 11.98 -10.46
N ALA A 187 3.23 10.80 -10.51
CA ALA A 187 3.80 9.56 -10.01
C ALA A 187 4.79 8.90 -10.99
N ARG A 188 4.50 8.94 -12.29
CA ARG A 188 5.23 8.21 -13.34
C ARG A 188 6.76 8.41 -13.31
N PRO A 189 7.32 9.61 -13.09
CA PRO A 189 8.78 9.80 -13.02
C PRO A 189 9.46 8.97 -11.92
N TYR A 190 8.71 8.60 -10.87
CA TYR A 190 9.26 7.90 -9.71
C TYR A 190 9.20 6.37 -9.82
N LEU A 191 8.48 5.80 -10.80
CA LEU A 191 8.33 4.34 -10.93
C LEU A 191 9.68 3.61 -11.02
N ARG A 192 10.61 4.12 -11.83
CA ARG A 192 11.93 3.50 -12.02
C ARG A 192 12.80 3.58 -10.77
N VAL A 193 12.79 4.71 -10.06
CA VAL A 193 13.58 4.86 -8.83
C VAL A 193 12.98 4.03 -7.70
N THR A 194 11.65 3.96 -7.59
CA THR A 194 10.99 3.12 -6.59
C THR A 194 11.26 1.64 -6.85
N ALA A 195 11.17 1.19 -8.11
CA ALA A 195 11.53 -0.18 -8.47
C ALA A 195 13.00 -0.50 -8.19
N ALA A 196 13.92 0.42 -8.48
CA ALA A 196 15.34 0.24 -8.17
C ALA A 196 15.58 0.14 -6.65
N ARG A 197 14.86 0.92 -5.84
CA ARG A 197 14.92 0.83 -4.38
C ARG A 197 14.39 -0.51 -3.88
N TRP A 198 13.28 -0.99 -4.44
CA TRP A 198 12.72 -2.28 -4.06
C TRP A 198 13.65 -3.44 -4.42
N ARG A 199 14.29 -3.42 -5.61
CA ARG A 199 15.31 -4.41 -5.99
C ARG A 199 16.55 -4.39 -5.10
N ALA A 200 16.91 -3.24 -4.53
CA ALA A 200 18.04 -3.11 -3.62
C ALA A 200 17.71 -3.62 -2.21
N ASP A 201 16.43 -3.84 -1.91
CA ASP A 201 16.01 -4.51 -0.68
C ASP A 201 16.38 -5.99 -0.75
N ARG A 202 17.17 -6.43 0.24
CA ARG A 202 17.69 -7.80 0.31
C ARG A 202 16.62 -8.82 0.69
N ALA A 203 15.43 -8.37 1.10
CA ALA A 203 14.31 -9.22 1.47
C ALA A 203 13.37 -9.57 0.30
N ILE A 204 13.60 -9.04 -0.91
CA ILE A 204 12.71 -9.31 -2.06
C ILE A 204 12.85 -10.75 -2.56
N GLU A 205 11.73 -11.44 -2.79
CA GLU A 205 11.75 -12.78 -3.36
C GLU A 205 12.05 -12.74 -4.88
N PRO A 206 12.75 -13.75 -5.46
CA PRO A 206 13.07 -13.76 -6.89
C PRO A 206 11.85 -13.63 -7.82
N ALA A 207 10.70 -14.18 -7.42
CA ALA A 207 9.45 -14.07 -8.17
C ALA A 207 8.94 -12.62 -8.20
N GLU A 208 9.00 -11.91 -7.07
CA GLU A 208 8.61 -10.51 -6.97
C GLU A 208 9.55 -9.60 -7.78
N GLN A 209 10.86 -9.92 -7.79
CA GLN A 209 11.83 -9.23 -8.64
C GLN A 209 11.51 -9.42 -10.13
N ALA A 210 11.13 -10.63 -10.57
CA ALA A 210 10.76 -10.90 -11.95
C ALA A 210 9.51 -10.13 -12.40
N GLU A 211 8.50 -9.99 -11.53
CA GLU A 211 7.30 -9.20 -11.80
C GLU A 211 7.62 -7.70 -11.95
N ILE A 212 8.53 -7.16 -11.14
CA ILE A 212 9.00 -5.77 -11.27
C ILE A 212 9.74 -5.57 -12.60
N ASP A 213 10.58 -6.53 -12.99
CA ASP A 213 11.30 -6.49 -14.28
C ASP A 213 10.33 -6.54 -15.47
N ALA A 214 9.31 -7.39 -15.41
CA ALA A 214 8.23 -7.49 -16.40
C ALA A 214 7.40 -6.19 -16.48
N PHE A 215 7.07 -5.60 -15.32
CA PHE A 215 6.35 -4.34 -15.24
C PHE A 215 7.14 -3.19 -15.89
N LEU A 216 8.44 -3.09 -15.62
CA LEU A 216 9.29 -2.02 -16.14
C LEU A 216 9.66 -2.18 -17.63
N SER A 217 9.70 -3.41 -18.14
CA SER A 217 10.04 -3.72 -19.54
C SER A 217 8.90 -3.50 -20.53
N GLY A 218 7.70 -3.13 -20.06
CA GLY A 218 6.63 -2.58 -20.92
C GLY A 218 5.52 -3.56 -21.30
N GLY A 219 5.40 -4.72 -20.66
CA GLY A 219 4.27 -5.63 -20.95
C GLY A 219 2.91 -5.14 -20.44
N LYS A 220 2.92 -4.27 -19.41
CA LYS A 220 1.72 -3.82 -18.68
C LYS A 220 1.87 -2.38 -18.15
N LEU A 221 2.33 -1.45 -18.99
CA LEU A 221 2.23 -0.01 -18.69
C LEU A 221 0.75 0.41 -18.87
N TRP A 222 -0.12 0.09 -17.92
CA TRP A 222 -1.58 0.31 -17.94
C TRP A 222 -2.04 1.77 -17.88
N ALA A 223 -1.32 2.66 -18.55
CA ALA A 223 -1.73 4.03 -18.75
C ALA A 223 -1.21 4.51 -20.11
N GLU A 224 -1.75 3.91 -21.16
CA GLU A 224 -2.12 4.63 -22.38
C GLU A 224 -3.64 4.63 -22.49
N GLY A 225 -4.26 5.68 -21.95
CA GLY A 225 -5.63 6.09 -22.31
C GLY A 225 -6.76 5.27 -21.70
N GLY A 226 -7.67 5.96 -21.01
CA GLY A 226 -8.96 5.41 -20.64
C GLY A 226 -9.74 4.88 -21.85
N ASN A 227 -10.66 3.96 -21.52
CA ASN A 227 -11.72 3.39 -22.35
C ASN A 227 -11.33 2.24 -23.30
N ARG A 228 -11.33 1.02 -22.76
CA ARG A 228 -11.76 -0.19 -23.49
C ARG A 228 -12.68 -1.04 -22.61
N MET A 229 -13.87 -0.51 -22.33
CA MET A 229 -15.02 -1.37 -22.01
C MET A 229 -16.12 -1.02 -23.00
N ASN A 230 -16.10 -1.68 -24.17
CA ASN A 230 -17.26 -1.98 -25.01
C ASN A 230 -16.83 -2.74 -26.28
N GLU A 231 -16.23 -3.92 -26.13
CA GLU A 231 -16.29 -4.95 -27.18
C GLU A 231 -16.50 -6.30 -26.49
N GLN A 232 -17.76 -6.72 -26.40
CA GLN A 232 -18.09 -8.13 -26.15
C GLN A 232 -18.10 -8.87 -27.50
N PRO A 233 -17.63 -10.13 -27.56
CA PRO A 233 -17.70 -10.96 -28.75
C PRO A 233 -19.04 -11.70 -28.82
N GLY A 234 -19.64 -11.78 -30.01
CA GLY A 234 -20.63 -12.81 -30.34
C GLY A 234 -21.96 -12.29 -30.88
N ALA A 235 -22.07 -12.30 -32.21
CA ALA A 235 -23.37 -12.31 -32.90
C ALA A 235 -24.19 -13.55 -32.50
N PRO A 236 -25.52 -13.55 -32.74
CA PRO A 236 -25.93 -14.36 -33.90
C PRO A 236 -27.10 -13.80 -34.74
N ALA A 237 -27.15 -14.36 -35.95
CA ALA A 237 -28.31 -14.65 -36.79
C ALA A 237 -29.05 -13.51 -37.53
N ARG A 238 -28.71 -13.43 -38.82
CA ARG A 238 -29.57 -13.32 -40.02
C ARG A 238 -31.08 -13.19 -39.77
N TYR A 239 -31.66 -12.12 -40.32
CA TYR A 239 -33.02 -12.12 -40.86
C TYR A 239 -32.98 -11.59 -42.31
N GLU A 240 -33.26 -12.47 -43.27
CA GLU A 240 -33.54 -12.11 -44.65
C GLU A 240 -34.90 -11.41 -44.73
N LYS A 241 -34.93 -10.23 -45.36
CA LYS A 241 -36.16 -9.59 -45.80
C LYS A 241 -36.70 -10.35 -47.01
N VAL A 242 -37.80 -11.07 -46.83
CA VAL A 242 -38.70 -11.39 -47.95
C VAL A 242 -39.34 -10.06 -48.40
N ARG A 243 -39.01 -9.63 -49.62
CA ARG A 243 -39.85 -8.71 -50.41
C ARG A 243 -40.45 -9.54 -51.52
N GLY A 244 -41.78 -9.58 -51.57
CA GLY A 244 -42.53 -10.26 -52.62
C GLY A 244 -42.50 -9.52 -53.94
N THR A 245 -42.60 -10.30 -55.01
CA THR A 245 -43.67 -10.28 -56.03
C THR A 245 -43.69 -11.66 -56.68
#